data_AF-A0A752BSH8-F1
#
_entry.id   AF-A0A752BSH8-F1
#
_cell.length_a   1.000
_cell.length_b   1.000
_cell.length_c   1.000
_cell.angle_alpha   90.00
_cell.angle_beta   90.00
_cell.angle_gamma   90.00
#
_symmetry.space_group_name_H-M   'P 1'
#
loop_
_entity.id
_entity.type
_entity.pdbx_description
1 polymer ?
#
loop_
_entity_poly.entity_id
_entity_poly.type
_entity_poly.pdbx_seq_one_letter_code
_entity_poly.pdbx_strand_id
1 'polypeptide(L)'
;MRTFEAPGDPVTAEKRRAFCDAFEAINGTHGVNLTRHNYPALHGTLQTVATQCTDNLDDALLLPAFDQAVSINRAQDDHSHGLGTLELKFRYYVDLNKHYVYFY
;
A
#
# COMPACT_ATOMS: atom_id res chain seq x y z
N MET A 1 10.21 -11.90 5.74
CA MET A 1 9.08 -11.05 5.30
C MET A 1 7.80 -11.79 5.62
N ARG A 2 6.82 -11.18 6.31
CA ARG A 2 5.48 -11.80 6.40
C ARG A 2 4.85 -11.70 5.02
N THR A 3 4.46 -12.84 4.46
CA THR A 3 3.67 -12.89 3.23
C THR A 3 2.24 -12.52 3.61
N PHE A 4 1.75 -11.38 3.16
CA PHE A 4 0.33 -11.04 3.32
C PHE A 4 -0.46 -12.03 2.47
N GLU A 5 -1.49 -12.66 3.05
CA GLU A 5 -2.33 -13.59 2.30
C GLU A 5 -2.90 -12.86 1.08
N ALA A 6 -2.67 -13.43 -0.10
CA ALA A 6 -3.26 -12.91 -1.32
C ALA A 6 -4.79 -13.00 -1.19
N PRO A 7 -5.55 -12.01 -1.69
CA PRO A 7 -6.99 -12.13 -1.74
C PRO A 7 -7.33 -13.42 -2.51
N GLY A 8 -8.14 -14.28 -1.88
CA GLY A 8 -8.55 -15.56 -2.47
C GLY A 8 -9.37 -15.41 -3.77
N ASP A 9 -9.85 -14.18 -4.05
CA ASP A 9 -10.56 -13.84 -5.26
C ASP A 9 -9.62 -13.31 -6.34
N PRO A 10 -9.78 -13.76 -7.60
CA PRO A 10 -9.01 -13.23 -8.71
C PRO A 10 -9.23 -11.73 -8.86
N VAL A 11 -8.16 -11.01 -9.17
CA VAL A 11 -8.23 -9.59 -9.52
C VAL A 11 -9.20 -9.42 -10.70
N THR A 12 -10.27 -8.65 -10.49
CA THR A 12 -11.27 -8.37 -11.53
C THR A 12 -10.78 -7.29 -12.49
N ALA A 13 -11.31 -7.26 -13.72
CA ALA A 13 -11.01 -6.20 -14.68
C ALA A 13 -11.36 -4.80 -14.14
N GLU A 14 -12.41 -4.71 -13.33
CA GLU A 14 -12.83 -3.46 -12.68
C GLU A 14 -11.80 -2.97 -11.66
N LYS A 15 -11.27 -3.85 -10.80
CA LYS A 15 -10.21 -3.49 -9.84
C LYS A 15 -8.95 -2.99 -10.55
N ARG A 16 -8.56 -3.63 -11.66
CA ARG A 16 -7.42 -3.18 -12.49
C ARG A 16 -7.67 -1.79 -13.06
N ARG A 17 -8.85 -1.57 -13.63
CA ARG A 17 -9.23 -0.27 -14.20
C ARG A 17 -9.22 0.82 -13.15
N ALA A 18 -9.84 0.59 -12.00
CA ALA A 18 -9.88 1.56 -10.91
C ALA A 18 -8.48 1.92 -10.39
N PHE A 19 -7.56 0.95 -10.31
CA PHE A 19 -6.17 1.22 -9.94
C PHE A 19 -5.45 2.06 -10.99
N CYS A 20 -5.56 1.68 -12.27
CA CYS A 20 -4.94 2.42 -13.37
C CYS A 20 -5.51 3.83 -13.53
N ASP A 21 -6.80 4.03 -13.32
CA ASP A 21 -7.44 5.35 -13.33
C ASP A 21 -6.90 6.25 -12.20
N ALA A 22 -6.47 5.64 -11.09
CA ALA A 22 -5.85 6.35 -9.97
C ALA A 22 -4.33 6.50 -10.08
N PHE A 23 -3.70 5.91 -11.10
CA PHE A 23 -2.25 5.93 -11.28
C PHE A 23 -1.79 7.29 -11.81
N GLU A 24 -0.83 7.89 -11.12
CA GLU A 24 -0.29 9.22 -11.41
C GLU A 24 1.21 9.16 -11.69
N ALA A 25 1.67 10.08 -12.53
CA ALA A 25 3.09 10.33 -12.79
C ALA A 25 3.38 11.81 -12.52
N ILE A 26 4.22 12.10 -11.52
CA ILE A 26 4.48 13.46 -11.05
C ILE A 26 5.96 13.62 -10.76
N ASN A 27 6.60 14.59 -11.42
CA ASN A 27 8.03 14.91 -11.24
C ASN A 27 8.96 13.67 -11.33
N GLY A 28 8.61 12.70 -12.19
CA GLY A 28 9.36 11.46 -12.38
C GLY A 28 9.05 10.34 -11.36
N THR A 29 8.15 10.58 -10.40
CA THR A 29 7.63 9.56 -9.48
C THR A 29 6.31 9.02 -10.01
N HIS A 30 6.13 7.70 -9.96
CA HIS A 30 4.90 7.03 -10.39
C HIS A 30 4.24 6.33 -9.21
N GLY A 31 2.92 6.12 -9.27
CA GLY A 31 2.20 5.38 -8.25
C GLY A 31 0.76 5.83 -8.06
N VAL A 32 0.19 5.61 -6.87
CA VAL A 32 -1.19 6.00 -6.54
C VAL A 32 -1.21 6.79 -5.23
N ASN A 33 -2.23 7.63 -5.07
CA ASN A 33 -2.38 8.54 -3.92
C ASN A 33 -1.19 9.49 -3.80
N LEU A 34 -0.66 9.98 -4.93
CA LEU A 34 0.46 10.91 -4.96
C LEU A 34 -0.03 12.34 -4.74
N THR A 35 -1.08 12.76 -5.48
CA THR A 35 -1.66 14.09 -5.33
C THR A 35 -3.18 14.12 -5.46
N ARG A 36 -3.74 14.10 -6.68
CA ARG A 36 -5.14 14.42 -6.95
C ARG A 36 -5.99 13.17 -7.09
N HIS A 37 -5.40 12.11 -7.65
CA HIS A 37 -6.10 10.84 -7.80
C HIS A 37 -5.92 9.98 -6.57
N ASN A 38 -7.04 9.49 -6.05
CA ASN A 38 -7.06 8.58 -4.92
C ASN A 38 -7.59 7.23 -5.36
N TYR A 39 -6.88 6.18 -5.01
CA TYR A 39 -7.29 4.80 -5.05
C TYR A 39 -7.92 4.42 -3.71
N PRO A 40 -9.26 4.32 -3.61
CA PRO A 40 -9.96 4.25 -2.31
C PRO A 40 -9.63 3.01 -1.46
N ALA A 41 -9.06 1.96 -2.07
CA ALA A 41 -8.69 0.75 -1.34
C ALA A 41 -7.36 0.87 -0.58
N LEU A 42 -6.64 1.99 -0.73
CA LEU A 42 -5.41 2.28 0.01
C LEU A 42 -5.57 3.61 0.76
N HIS A 43 -5.24 3.64 2.05
CA HIS A 43 -5.19 4.89 2.82
C HIS A 43 -3.87 5.63 2.59
N GLY A 44 -2.81 4.88 2.33
CA GLY A 44 -1.45 5.36 2.15
C GLY A 44 -1.07 5.68 0.71
N THR A 45 0.19 6.03 0.49
CA THR A 45 0.77 6.37 -0.81
C THR A 45 1.67 5.25 -1.33
N LEU A 46 1.47 4.85 -2.58
CA LEU A 46 2.38 3.95 -3.29
C LEU A 46 3.29 4.77 -4.20
N GLN A 47 4.60 4.57 -4.11
CA GLN A 47 5.58 5.11 -5.04
C GLN A 47 6.38 3.98 -5.68
N THR A 48 6.56 4.06 -6.99
CA THR A 48 7.22 3.03 -7.79
C THR A 48 8.04 3.65 -8.93
N VAL A 49 9.03 2.89 -9.40
CA VAL A 49 9.77 3.21 -10.64
C VAL A 49 9.06 2.70 -11.89
N ALA A 50 8.02 1.86 -11.73
CA ALA A 50 7.18 1.41 -12.82
C ALA A 50 6.55 2.59 -13.57
N THR A 51 6.72 2.62 -14.89
CA THR A 51 6.17 3.69 -15.73
C THR A 51 4.75 3.39 -16.22
N GLN A 52 4.31 2.13 -16.17
CA GLN A 52 2.97 1.71 -16.58
C GLN A 52 2.20 1.20 -15.36
N CYS A 53 0.90 1.51 -15.28
CA CYS A 53 0.05 1.06 -14.16
C CYS A 53 -0.10 -0.46 -14.07
N THR A 54 0.15 -1.18 -15.16
CA THR A 54 0.11 -2.64 -15.23
C THR A 54 1.36 -3.29 -14.65
N ASP A 55 2.46 -2.55 -14.58
CA ASP A 55 3.71 -3.04 -13.99
C ASP A 55 3.54 -3.11 -12.47
N ASN A 56 3.75 -4.31 -11.90
CA ASN A 56 3.53 -4.60 -10.47
C ASN A 56 2.07 -4.48 -10.00
N LEU A 57 1.10 -4.44 -10.91
CA LEU A 57 -0.32 -4.29 -10.58
C LEU A 57 -0.82 -5.37 -9.63
N ASP A 58 -0.46 -6.64 -9.88
CA ASP A 58 -0.91 -7.75 -9.06
C ASP A 58 -0.43 -7.61 -7.60
N ASP A 59 0.81 -7.16 -7.40
CA ASP A 59 1.38 -6.91 -6.07
C ASP A 59 0.72 -5.70 -5.40
N ALA A 60 0.50 -4.62 -6.14
CA ALA A 60 -0.14 -3.41 -5.64
C ALA A 60 -1.57 -3.69 -5.15
N LEU A 61 -2.26 -4.67 -5.74
CA LEU A 61 -3.59 -5.09 -5.33
C LEU A 61 -3.61 -5.98 -4.08
N LEU A 62 -2.45 -6.39 -3.57
CA LEU A 62 -2.29 -7.03 -2.26
C LEU A 62 -2.11 -6.02 -1.13
N LEU A 63 -1.71 -4.79 -1.45
CA LEU A 63 -1.45 -3.73 -0.46
C LEU A 63 -2.66 -3.38 0.42
N PRO A 64 -3.93 -3.48 -0.01
CA PRO A 64 -5.07 -3.25 0.89
C PRO A 64 -5.07 -4.16 2.13
N ALA A 65 -4.57 -5.41 2.02
CA ALA A 65 -4.46 -6.30 3.16
C ALA A 65 -3.38 -5.83 4.16
N PHE A 66 -2.24 -5.35 3.65
CA PHE A 66 -1.20 -4.74 4.49
C PHE A 66 -1.72 -3.45 5.15
N ASP A 67 -2.34 -2.58 4.36
CA ASP A 67 -2.92 -1.32 4.79
C ASP A 67 -3.93 -1.52 5.93
N GLN A 68 -4.85 -2.48 5.79
CA GLN A 68 -5.80 -2.84 6.84
C GLN A 68 -5.10 -3.37 8.10
N ALA A 69 -4.07 -4.21 7.95
CA ALA A 69 -3.31 -4.74 9.08
C ALA A 69 -2.59 -3.62 9.86
N VAL A 70 -2.06 -2.61 9.17
CA VAL A 70 -1.46 -1.42 9.81
C VAL A 70 -2.50 -0.59 10.53
N SER A 71 -3.68 -0.36 9.92
CA SER A 71 -4.80 0.36 10.53
C SER A 71 -5.23 -0.26 11.86
N ILE A 72 -5.44 -1.58 11.87
CA ILE A 72 -5.85 -2.35 13.06
C ILE A 72 -4.77 -2.26 14.15
N ASN A 73 -3.50 -2.38 13.79
CA ASN A 73 -2.38 -2.25 14.73
C ASN A 73 -2.30 -0.84 15.37
N ARG A 74 -2.66 0.21 14.61
CA ARG A 74 -2.71 1.58 15.15
C ARG A 74 -3.87 1.77 16.12
N ALA A 75 -5.02 1.15 15.87
CA ALA A 75 -6.24 1.29 16.65
C ALA A 75 -6.25 0.52 17.98
N GLN A 76 -5.36 -0.47 18.17
CA GLN A 76 -5.19 -1.08 19.49
C GLN A 76 -4.56 -0.06 20.44
N ASP A 77 -5.37 0.38 21.41
CA ASP A 77 -5.02 1.40 22.40
C ASP A 77 -3.95 0.85 23.35
N ASP A 78 -2.89 1.62 23.55
CA ASP A 78 -1.72 1.23 24.33
C ASP A 78 -2.02 1.44 25.82
N HIS A 79 -2.88 0.59 26.38
CA HIS A 79 -3.36 0.69 27.76
C HIS A 79 -2.33 0.29 28.83
N SER A 80 -1.06 0.08 28.45
CA SER A 80 0.00 -0.37 29.35
C SER A 80 1.00 0.75 29.59
N HIS A 81 0.83 1.45 30.72
CA HIS A 81 1.76 2.45 31.24
C HIS A 81 3.23 1.95 31.24
N GLY A 82 4.05 2.50 30.35
CA GLY A 82 5.50 2.28 30.35
C GLY A 82 6.21 3.36 29.55
N LEU A 83 6.90 4.28 30.24
CA LEU A 83 7.83 5.24 29.64
C LEU A 83 9.01 4.47 29.01
N GLY A 84 8.83 3.91 27.80
CA GLY A 84 9.91 3.15 27.15
C GLY A 84 9.61 2.21 25.99
N THR A 85 8.38 2.09 25.46
CA THR A 85 8.09 1.14 24.36
C THR A 85 7.21 1.74 23.27
N LEU A 86 7.77 2.63 22.45
CA LEU A 86 7.25 2.94 21.12
C LEU A 86 7.42 1.69 20.23
N GLU A 87 6.60 0.66 20.45
CA GLU A 87 6.67 -0.56 19.66
C GLU A 87 6.41 -0.23 18.19
N LEU A 88 7.26 -0.79 17.34
CA LEU A 88 7.44 -0.46 15.93
C LEU A 88 6.17 -0.77 15.12
N LYS A 89 5.17 0.13 15.15
CA LYS A 89 3.99 0.04 14.28
C LYS A 89 4.48 0.13 12.82
N PHE A 90 4.31 -0.93 12.02
CA PHE A 90 4.73 -0.96 10.61
C PHE A 90 4.16 0.26 9.87
N ARG A 91 5.03 1.11 9.31
CA ARG A 91 4.60 2.36 8.63
C ARG A 91 4.78 2.32 7.12
N TYR A 92 5.64 1.43 6.65
CA TYR A 92 5.97 1.33 5.26
C TYR A 92 6.25 -0.12 4.87
N TYR A 93 6.00 -0.44 3.61
CA TYR A 93 6.36 -1.69 2.98
C TYR A 93 7.27 -1.39 1.79
N VAL A 94 8.42 -2.04 1.70
CA VAL A 94 9.36 -1.88 0.58
C VAL A 94 9.52 -3.23 -0.10
N ASP A 95 9.28 -3.26 -1.41
CA ASP A 95 9.68 -4.38 -2.26
C ASP A 95 10.87 -3.99 -3.11
N LEU A 96 12.03 -4.56 -2.80
CA LEU A 96 13.28 -4.28 -3.52
C LEU A 96 13.36 -4.98 -4.87
N ASN A 97 12.62 -6.08 -5.07
CA ASN A 97 12.61 -6.80 -6.33
C ASN A 97 11.66 -6.15 -7.34
N LYS A 98 10.56 -5.58 -6.84
CA LYS A 98 9.54 -4.89 -7.63
C LYS A 98 9.74 -3.37 -7.66
N HIS A 99 10.71 -2.86 -6.90
CA HIS A 99 11.12 -1.46 -6.87
C HIS A 99 9.98 -0.49 -6.54
N TYR A 100 9.20 -0.81 -5.50
CA TYR A 100 8.18 0.09 -4.97
C TYR A 100 8.27 0.20 -3.45
N VAL A 101 7.74 1.32 -2.95
CA VAL A 101 7.54 1.59 -1.54
C VAL A 101 6.11 2.05 -1.31
N TYR A 102 5.48 1.50 -0.28
CA TYR A 102 4.17 1.89 0.19
C TYR A 102 4.27 2.54 1.56
N PHE A 103 3.66 3.71 1.74
CA PHE A 103 3.65 4.49 2.98
C PHE A 103 2.23 4.57 3.53
N TYR A 104 1.99 4.09 4.76
CA TYR A 104 0.68 4.16 5.43
C TYR A 104 0.51 5.41 6.31
#